data_AF-A0AAD5KW91-F1
#
_entry.id   AF-A0AAD5KW91-F1
#
_cell.length_a   1.000
_cell.length_b   1.000
_cell.length_c   1.000
_cell.angle_alpha   90.00
_cell.angle_beta   90.00
_cell.angle_gamma   90.00
#
_symmetry.space_group_name_H-M   'P 1'
#
loop_
_entity.id
_entity.type
_entity.pdbx_description
1 polymer ?
#
loop_
_entity_poly.entity_id
_entity_poly.type
_entity_poly.pdbx_seq_one_letter_code
_entity_poly.pdbx_strand_id
1 'polypeptide(L)'
;MDHWVISSTVATVFALAVLTAMPGSAQMMSIEEDRFGHLFDIDSASDEMACYYCVNVTSNEICNRFAIERPCPTEDLSVCHTHHVMDDRGKTLAVTKTCATPQTCYSQVGCRRDKSTNQTVCVNCCDLHYCNEEVAFNASTAVFHRSNDDGTAAFSSATHARTETTATAVLLGLLFLISSST
;
A
#
# COMPACT_ATOMS: atom_id res chain seq x y z
N MET A 1 46.23 -21.95 -59.01
CA MET A 1 47.04 -22.63 -57.97
C MET A 1 46.32 -22.42 -56.64
N ASP A 2 45.30 -23.23 -56.37
CA ASP A 2 44.15 -22.81 -55.56
C ASP A 2 43.77 -23.86 -54.50
N HIS A 3 44.74 -24.30 -53.69
CA HIS A 3 44.49 -25.18 -52.55
C HIS A 3 45.13 -24.70 -51.24
N TRP A 4 46.15 -23.84 -51.31
CA TRP A 4 46.83 -23.31 -50.12
C TRP A 4 46.10 -22.13 -49.45
N VAL A 5 45.33 -21.34 -50.22
CA VAL A 5 44.66 -20.13 -49.71
C VAL A 5 43.42 -20.48 -48.87
N ILE A 6 42.72 -21.56 -49.20
CA ILE A 6 41.49 -22.02 -48.50
C ILE A 6 41.84 -22.55 -47.10
N SER A 7 43.00 -23.19 -46.94
CA SER A 7 43.45 -23.69 -45.63
C SER A 7 43.79 -22.54 -44.67
N SER A 8 44.39 -21.47 -45.17
CA SER A 8 44.77 -20.33 -44.34
C SER A 8 43.56 -19.53 -43.86
N THR A 9 42.52 -19.37 -44.70
CA THR A 9 41.31 -18.63 -44.32
C THR A 9 40.46 -19.39 -43.31
N VAL A 10 40.29 -20.72 -43.48
CA VAL A 10 39.58 -21.57 -42.51
C VAL A 10 40.30 -21.60 -41.17
N ALA A 11 41.64 -21.68 -41.17
CA ALA A 11 42.43 -21.62 -39.94
C ALA A 11 42.29 -20.27 -39.21
N THR A 12 42.26 -19.15 -39.93
CA THR A 12 42.07 -17.82 -39.32
C THR A 12 40.65 -17.61 -38.76
N VAL A 13 39.61 -18.13 -39.42
CA VAL A 13 38.22 -18.03 -38.95
C VAL A 13 38.00 -18.90 -37.72
N PHE A 14 38.57 -20.11 -37.68
CA PHE A 14 38.55 -20.95 -36.47
C PHE A 14 39.33 -20.31 -35.32
N ALA A 15 40.49 -19.70 -35.59
CA ALA A 15 41.27 -19.01 -34.56
C ALA A 15 40.52 -17.79 -33.97
N LEU A 16 39.84 -16.99 -34.80
CA LEU A 16 39.00 -15.88 -34.31
C LEU A 16 37.78 -16.39 -33.52
N ALA A 17 37.13 -17.47 -33.96
CA ALA A 17 36.00 -18.05 -33.26
C ALA A 17 36.37 -18.58 -31.87
N VAL A 18 37.57 -19.16 -31.72
CA VAL A 18 38.10 -19.64 -30.43
C VAL A 18 38.46 -18.49 -29.48
N LEU A 19 38.94 -17.35 -29.99
CA LEU A 19 39.21 -16.16 -29.18
C LEU A 19 37.92 -15.50 -28.64
N THR A 20 36.80 -15.63 -29.34
CA THR A 20 35.50 -15.11 -28.88
C THR A 20 34.69 -16.10 -28.03
N ALA A 21 35.13 -17.34 -27.94
CA ALA A 21 34.45 -18.42 -27.21
C ALA A 21 35.23 -18.84 -25.96
N MET A 22 35.59 -17.86 -25.13
CA MET A 22 35.95 -18.11 -23.73
C MET A 22 34.78 -17.57 -22.89
N PRO A 23 33.91 -18.43 -22.32
CA PRO A 23 33.14 -18.01 -21.16
C PRO A 23 34.15 -17.79 -20.05
N GLY A 24 34.61 -16.53 -19.94
CA GLY A 24 35.36 -16.06 -18.79
C GLY A 24 34.50 -16.30 -17.56
N SER A 25 34.74 -17.42 -16.90
CA SER A 25 34.25 -17.74 -15.58
C SER A 25 34.84 -16.71 -14.62
N ALA A 26 34.18 -15.56 -14.53
CA ALA A 26 34.21 -14.74 -13.33
C ALA A 26 33.57 -15.59 -12.22
N GLN A 27 34.37 -16.48 -11.62
CA GLN A 27 34.04 -16.99 -10.30
C GLN A 27 34.33 -15.88 -9.31
N MET A 28 33.43 -14.89 -9.30
CA MET A 28 33.16 -14.14 -8.09
C MET A 28 32.66 -15.19 -7.11
N MET A 29 33.39 -15.32 -6.01
CA MET A 29 33.06 -16.15 -4.86
C MET A 29 31.58 -15.94 -4.54
N SER A 30 30.73 -16.88 -4.96
CA SER A 30 29.37 -16.97 -4.49
C SER A 30 29.52 -17.29 -3.01
N ILE A 31 29.31 -16.28 -2.18
CA ILE A 31 29.07 -16.48 -0.76
C ILE A 31 27.89 -17.44 -0.72
N GLU A 32 28.18 -18.67 -0.34
CA GLU A 32 27.19 -19.67 0.01
C GLU A 32 26.56 -19.18 1.32
N GLU A 33 25.59 -18.27 1.19
CA GLU A 33 24.68 -17.90 2.26
C GLU A 33 23.57 -18.96 2.40
N ASP A 34 23.93 -20.24 2.23
CA ASP A 34 23.09 -21.39 2.51
C ASP A 34 23.06 -21.66 4.02
N ARG A 35 22.57 -20.69 4.80
CA ARG A 35 21.91 -20.99 6.09
C ARG A 35 21.11 -19.87 6.72
N PHE A 36 20.47 -18.99 5.95
CA PHE A 36 19.45 -18.11 6.55
C PHE A 36 18.30 -17.76 5.61
N GLY A 37 18.01 -18.61 4.63
CA GLY A 37 16.96 -18.37 3.62
C GLY A 37 15.81 -19.37 3.59
N HIS A 38 15.77 -20.36 4.50
CA HIS A 38 14.76 -21.43 4.46
C HIS A 38 14.06 -21.69 5.80
N LEU A 39 13.99 -20.67 6.67
CA LEU A 39 13.17 -20.71 7.89
C LEU A 39 12.25 -19.49 8.02
N PHE A 40 11.78 -18.98 6.89
CA PHE A 40 10.51 -18.27 6.86
C PHE A 40 9.78 -18.86 5.68
N ASP A 41 8.88 -19.79 5.96
CA ASP A 41 7.83 -20.19 5.06
C ASP A 41 7.13 -18.92 4.55
N ILE A 42 7.54 -18.43 3.37
CA ILE A 42 6.74 -17.54 2.53
C ILE A 42 5.67 -18.44 1.88
N ASP A 43 4.84 -19.06 2.71
CA ASP A 43 3.55 -19.66 2.35
C ASP A 43 2.68 -19.90 3.59
N SER A 44 2.62 -18.88 4.47
CA SER A 44 1.53 -18.75 5.44
C SER A 44 1.37 -17.28 5.83
N ALA A 45 1.26 -16.40 4.84
CA ALA A 45 0.33 -15.30 4.99
C ALA A 45 -1.01 -16.00 5.11
N SER A 46 -1.42 -16.27 6.35
CA SER A 46 -2.80 -16.64 6.55
C SER A 46 -3.61 -15.52 5.89
N ASP A 47 -4.46 -15.89 4.92
CA ASP A 47 -5.48 -15.00 4.33
C ASP A 47 -6.56 -14.68 5.40
N GLU A 48 -6.13 -14.65 6.66
CA GLU A 48 -6.89 -14.40 7.85
C GLU A 48 -7.03 -12.90 7.95
N MET A 49 -8.22 -12.46 7.56
CA MET A 49 -8.68 -11.09 7.67
C MET A 49 -8.18 -10.43 8.97
N ALA A 50 -7.51 -9.29 8.82
CA ALA A 50 -6.98 -8.49 9.92
C ALA A 50 -7.44 -7.04 9.79
N CYS A 51 -7.72 -6.39 10.92
CA CYS A 51 -8.27 -5.05 11.00
C CYS A 51 -7.50 -4.21 12.01
N TYR A 52 -7.59 -2.89 11.90
CA TYR A 52 -7.26 -2.03 13.03
C TYR A 52 -8.19 -2.36 14.19
N TYR A 53 -7.63 -2.55 15.39
CA TYR A 53 -8.39 -2.91 16.59
C TYR A 53 -8.13 -1.94 17.73
N CYS A 54 -9.19 -1.34 18.26
CA CYS A 54 -9.16 -0.52 19.46
C CYS A 54 -10.57 -0.35 20.05
N VAL A 55 -10.67 -0.08 21.35
CA VAL A 55 -11.96 0.09 22.03
C VAL A 55 -11.99 1.40 22.76
N ASN A 56 -12.96 2.26 22.43
CA ASN A 56 -13.24 3.52 23.11
C ASN A 56 -12.02 4.46 23.22
N VAL A 57 -11.34 4.69 22.10
CA VAL A 57 -10.16 5.58 22.01
C VAL A 57 -10.60 6.96 21.52
N THR A 58 -10.03 8.04 22.07
CA THR A 58 -10.46 9.42 21.79
C THR A 58 -9.93 10.01 20.48
N SER A 59 -9.04 9.31 19.77
CA SER A 59 -8.51 9.70 18.46
C SER A 59 -8.29 8.48 17.58
N ASN A 60 -8.62 8.63 16.28
CA ASN A 60 -8.33 7.64 15.25
C ASN A 60 -6.82 7.37 15.12
N GLU A 61 -5.99 8.40 15.24
CA GLU A 61 -4.54 8.31 15.06
C GLU A 61 -3.91 7.50 16.20
N ILE A 62 -4.41 7.69 17.43
CA ILE A 62 -3.98 6.93 18.61
C ILE A 62 -4.41 5.47 18.44
N CYS A 63 -5.63 5.22 17.98
CA CYS A 63 -6.11 3.88 17.68
C CYS A 63 -5.19 3.18 16.67
N ASN A 64 -4.85 3.83 15.55
CA ASN A 64 -4.01 3.24 14.51
C ASN A 64 -2.57 3.00 14.98
N ARG A 65 -2.02 3.91 15.80
CA ARG A 65 -0.64 3.80 16.31
C ARG A 65 -0.44 2.63 17.27
N PHE A 66 -1.46 2.31 18.07
CA PHE A 66 -1.40 1.25 19.09
C PHE A 66 -2.29 0.05 18.74
N ALA A 67 -2.69 -0.05 17.46
CA ALA A 67 -3.50 -1.15 17.00
C ALA A 67 -2.77 -2.48 17.20
N ILE A 68 -3.53 -3.49 17.58
CA ILE A 68 -3.01 -4.82 17.82
C ILE A 68 -2.96 -5.57 16.49
N GLU A 69 -1.76 -5.99 16.07
CA GLU A 69 -1.57 -6.87 14.91
C GLU A 69 -1.97 -8.30 15.28
N ARG A 70 -3.27 -8.60 15.17
CA ARG A 70 -3.81 -9.95 15.31
C ARG A 70 -4.88 -10.20 14.24
N PRO A 71 -4.93 -11.42 13.67
CA PRO A 71 -6.02 -11.81 12.79
C PRO A 71 -7.35 -11.80 13.56
N CYS A 72 -8.45 -11.68 12.83
CA CYS A 72 -9.78 -11.83 13.39
C CYS A 72 -9.94 -13.25 13.95
N PRO A 73 -10.51 -13.43 15.16
CA PRO A 73 -10.40 -14.68 15.91
C PRO A 73 -11.25 -15.83 15.35
N THR A 74 -12.13 -15.55 14.39
CA THR A 74 -13.05 -16.52 13.82
C THR A 74 -13.32 -16.18 12.36
N GLU A 75 -13.50 -17.20 11.53
CA GLU A 75 -13.81 -17.08 10.09
C GLU A 75 -15.11 -16.30 9.78
N ASP A 76 -16.06 -16.24 10.73
CA ASP A 76 -17.30 -15.46 10.57
C ASP A 76 -17.08 -13.95 10.74
N LEU A 77 -15.98 -13.54 11.39
CA LEU A 77 -15.58 -12.15 11.59
C LEU A 77 -14.72 -11.64 10.43
N SER A 78 -15.26 -11.73 9.22
CA SER A 78 -14.55 -11.45 7.96
C SER A 78 -14.64 -10.00 7.48
N VAL A 79 -15.10 -9.06 8.33
CA VAL A 79 -15.16 -7.64 7.99
C VAL A 79 -14.63 -6.75 9.12
N CYS A 80 -13.99 -5.66 8.73
CA CYS A 80 -13.61 -4.60 9.65
C CYS A 80 -14.81 -3.70 9.92
N HIS A 81 -15.12 -3.48 11.19
CA HIS A 81 -16.16 -2.58 11.67
C HIS A 81 -15.54 -1.42 12.41
N THR A 82 -16.05 -0.22 12.13
CA THR A 82 -15.61 1.01 12.79
C THR A 82 -16.82 1.78 13.28
N HIS A 83 -16.82 2.08 14.59
CA HIS A 83 -17.84 2.84 15.27
C HIS A 83 -17.25 4.14 15.80
N HIS A 84 -17.68 5.25 15.21
CA HIS A 84 -17.17 6.59 15.48
C HIS A 84 -18.24 7.46 16.13
N VAL A 85 -17.96 7.94 17.34
CA VAL A 85 -18.82 8.85 18.10
C VAL A 85 -18.22 10.25 18.05
N MET A 86 -19.04 11.22 17.67
CA MET A 86 -18.68 12.63 17.55
C MET A 86 -19.58 13.51 18.40
N ASP A 87 -19.06 14.66 18.83
CA ASP A 87 -19.85 15.74 19.39
C ASP A 87 -20.70 16.44 18.30
N ASP A 88 -21.48 17.43 18.72
CA ASP A 88 -22.35 18.21 17.85
C ASP A 88 -21.59 19.06 16.82
N ARG A 89 -20.30 19.30 17.04
CA ARG A 89 -19.37 20.05 16.17
C ARG A 89 -18.51 19.14 15.30
N GLY A 90 -18.68 17.81 15.38
CA GLY A 90 -17.91 16.83 14.61
C GLY A 90 -16.56 16.46 15.23
N LYS A 91 -16.30 16.82 16.49
CA LYS A 91 -15.11 16.39 17.22
C LYS A 91 -15.28 14.93 17.65
N THR A 92 -14.28 14.10 17.36
CA THR A 92 -14.22 12.71 17.84
C THR A 92 -14.26 12.67 19.38
N LEU A 93 -15.22 11.90 19.90
CA LEU A 93 -15.34 11.56 21.31
C LEU A 93 -14.81 10.16 21.58
N ALA A 94 -15.14 9.21 20.71
CA ALA A 94 -14.72 7.82 20.82
C ALA A 94 -14.66 7.14 19.46
N VAL A 95 -13.65 6.29 19.28
CA VAL A 95 -13.46 5.40 18.14
C VAL A 95 -13.30 3.98 18.68
N THR A 96 -14.08 3.07 18.13
CA THR A 96 -13.95 1.63 18.34
C THR A 96 -13.80 0.98 16.98
N LYS A 97 -12.76 0.16 16.83
CA LYS A 97 -12.49 -0.62 15.64
C LYS A 97 -12.36 -2.09 16.03
N THR A 98 -13.11 -2.95 15.36
CA THR A 98 -13.21 -4.38 15.72
C THR A 98 -13.47 -5.21 14.48
N CYS A 99 -13.14 -6.50 14.53
CA CYS A 99 -13.68 -7.45 13.56
C CYS A 99 -15.17 -7.70 13.85
N ALA A 100 -15.98 -7.84 12.81
CA ALA A 100 -17.41 -8.10 12.92
C ALA A 100 -17.86 -9.07 11.83
N THR A 101 -19.09 -9.56 11.94
CA THR A 101 -19.73 -10.32 10.87
C THR A 101 -20.30 -9.37 9.81
N PRO A 102 -20.38 -9.77 8.53
CA PRO A 102 -21.03 -8.98 7.48
C PRO A 102 -22.46 -8.55 7.84
N GLN A 103 -23.20 -9.43 8.52
CA GLN A 103 -24.57 -9.19 9.00
C GLN A 103 -24.64 -8.05 10.02
N THR A 104 -23.67 -7.98 10.94
CA THR A 104 -23.53 -6.86 11.87
C THR A 104 -23.35 -5.55 11.10
N CYS A 105 -22.50 -5.54 10.08
CA CYS A 105 -22.28 -4.37 9.25
C CYS A 105 -23.54 -3.94 8.48
N TYR A 106 -24.24 -4.86 7.83
CA TYR A 106 -25.48 -4.54 7.10
C TYR A 106 -26.55 -3.88 7.96
N SER A 107 -26.62 -4.23 9.24
CA SER A 107 -27.62 -3.69 10.17
C SER A 107 -27.23 -2.37 10.83
N GLN A 108 -25.94 -2.05 10.91
CA GLN A 108 -25.45 -0.91 11.69
C GLN A 108 -24.88 0.24 10.85
N VAL A 109 -24.44 -0.02 9.62
CA VAL A 109 -23.79 0.96 8.74
C VAL A 109 -24.68 2.21 8.53
N GLY A 110 -24.05 3.37 8.54
CA GLY A 110 -24.70 4.68 8.42
C GLY A 110 -24.40 5.60 9.60
N CYS A 111 -24.99 6.78 9.59
CA CYS A 111 -24.87 7.75 10.68
C CYS A 111 -26.21 8.03 11.34
N ARG A 112 -26.22 8.03 12.67
CA ARG A 112 -27.39 8.38 13.49
C ARG A 112 -27.01 9.43 14.54
N ARG A 113 -27.79 10.50 14.59
CA ARG A 113 -27.67 11.52 15.64
C ARG A 113 -28.58 11.17 16.81
N ASP A 114 -28.01 11.10 18.01
CA ASP A 114 -28.75 11.00 19.24
C ASP A 114 -29.14 12.42 19.72
N LYS A 115 -30.45 12.67 19.81
CA LYS A 115 -30.99 13.97 20.23
C LYS A 115 -30.87 14.22 21.73
N SER A 116 -30.70 13.16 22.54
CA SER A 116 -30.59 13.28 24.00
C SER A 116 -29.20 13.79 24.40
N THR A 117 -28.16 13.21 23.78
CA THR A 117 -26.75 13.52 24.08
C THR A 117 -26.13 14.54 23.13
N ASN A 118 -26.85 14.91 22.06
CA ASN A 118 -26.34 15.71 20.93
C ASN A 118 -25.12 15.09 20.23
N GLN A 119 -24.92 13.78 20.36
CA GLN A 119 -23.81 13.06 19.73
C GLN A 119 -24.24 12.50 18.38
N THR A 120 -23.29 12.38 17.46
CA THR A 120 -23.48 11.70 16.19
C THR A 120 -22.64 10.43 16.18
N VAL A 121 -23.28 9.30 15.89
CA VAL A 121 -22.63 8.00 15.78
C VAL A 121 -22.62 7.61 14.31
N CYS A 122 -21.45 7.32 13.77
CA CYS A 122 -21.27 6.83 12.41
C CYS A 122 -20.61 5.46 12.42
N VAL A 123 -21.12 4.55 11.60
CA VAL A 123 -20.60 3.20 11.42
C VAL A 123 -20.25 2.97 9.96
N ASN A 124 -19.01 2.59 9.69
CA ASN A 124 -18.54 2.12 8.39
C ASN A 124 -17.93 0.72 8.52
N CYS A 125 -17.96 -0.02 7.42
CA CYS A 125 -17.37 -1.35 7.33
C CYS A 125 -16.60 -1.57 6.03
N CYS A 126 -15.69 -2.53 6.04
CA CYS A 126 -14.96 -2.95 4.85
C CYS A 126 -14.44 -4.39 4.97
N ASP A 127 -14.20 -5.07 3.83
CA ASP A 127 -13.87 -6.51 3.74
C ASP A 127 -12.43 -6.79 3.28
N LEU A 128 -11.56 -5.79 3.35
CA LEU A 128 -10.14 -5.90 2.98
C LEU A 128 -9.24 -5.81 4.23
N HIS A 129 -8.06 -6.43 4.16
CA HIS A 129 -7.07 -6.35 5.25
C HIS A 129 -6.72 -4.89 5.58
N TYR A 130 -6.81 -4.53 6.86
CA TYR A 130 -6.51 -3.20 7.41
C TYR A 130 -7.23 -2.02 6.72
N CYS A 131 -8.38 -2.28 6.07
CA CYS A 131 -9.11 -1.27 5.32
C CYS A 131 -9.74 -0.16 6.18
N ASN A 132 -9.90 -0.41 7.48
CA ASN A 132 -10.54 0.51 8.41
C ASN A 132 -9.55 1.51 9.05
N GLU A 133 -8.55 1.97 8.31
CA GLU A 133 -7.59 3.00 8.79
C GLU A 133 -8.32 4.31 9.10
N GLU A 134 -9.29 4.69 8.28
CA GLU A 134 -10.08 5.90 8.42
C GLU A 134 -11.42 5.68 9.14
N VAL A 135 -11.99 6.77 9.66
CA VAL A 135 -13.30 6.79 10.34
C VAL A 135 -14.29 7.64 9.56
N ALA A 136 -15.56 7.21 9.53
CA ALA A 136 -16.61 7.99 8.87
C ALA A 136 -17.04 9.20 9.72
N PHE A 137 -17.02 10.39 9.13
CA PHE A 137 -17.54 11.61 9.75
C PHE A 137 -18.96 11.96 9.28
N ASN A 138 -19.37 11.42 8.12
CA ASN A 138 -20.62 11.76 7.46
C ASN A 138 -21.32 10.51 6.94
N ALA A 139 -22.63 10.64 6.67
CA ALA A 139 -23.45 9.55 6.15
C ALA A 139 -22.96 9.03 4.78
N SER A 140 -22.30 9.87 3.98
CA SER A 140 -21.71 9.49 2.69
C SER A 140 -20.50 8.56 2.84
N THR A 141 -19.73 8.71 3.92
CA THR A 141 -18.55 7.89 4.23
C THR A 141 -18.89 6.70 5.14
N ALA A 142 -20.06 6.72 5.76
CA ALA A 142 -20.56 5.67 6.64
C ALA A 142 -21.24 4.57 5.82
N VAL A 143 -20.44 3.88 4.99
CA VAL A 143 -20.90 2.83 4.08
C VAL A 143 -20.17 1.52 4.33
N PHE A 144 -20.64 0.44 3.70
CA PHE A 144 -19.92 -0.83 3.65
C PHE A 144 -19.18 -0.91 2.31
N HIS A 145 -17.86 -0.79 2.35
CA HIS A 145 -17.00 -1.01 1.19
C HIS A 145 -16.78 -2.51 0.99
N ARG A 146 -17.05 -3.01 -0.22
CA ARG A 146 -16.76 -4.39 -0.58
C ARG A 146 -15.73 -4.45 -1.69
N SER A 147 -14.81 -5.39 -1.57
CA SER A 147 -13.80 -5.76 -2.56
C SER A 147 -14.39 -6.04 -3.94
N ASN A 148 -15.60 -6.60 -4.01
CA ASN A 148 -16.29 -6.91 -5.27
C ASN A 148 -16.96 -5.69 -5.93
N ASP A 149 -17.25 -4.64 -5.17
CA ASP A 149 -17.91 -3.43 -5.69
C ASP A 149 -16.89 -2.46 -6.31
N ASP A 150 -15.59 -2.68 -6.05
CA ASP A 150 -14.50 -1.87 -6.58
C ASP A 150 -13.35 -2.76 -7.06
N GLY A 151 -13.29 -3.00 -8.37
CA GLY A 151 -12.15 -3.67 -8.98
C GLY A 151 -10.81 -2.94 -8.78
N THR A 152 -10.75 -1.80 -8.08
CA THR A 152 -9.52 -1.06 -7.79
C THR A 152 -9.53 -0.07 -6.59
N ALA A 153 -10.37 -0.17 -5.53
CA ALA A 153 -10.22 0.71 -4.35
C ALA A 153 -10.11 -0.01 -3.01
N ALA A 154 -8.87 -0.30 -2.65
CA ALA A 154 -8.39 0.22 -1.39
C ALA A 154 -8.57 1.75 -1.42
N PHE A 155 -9.12 2.33 -0.36
CA PHE A 155 -9.18 3.76 -0.14
C PHE A 155 -7.87 4.38 -0.64
N SER A 156 -7.92 5.08 -1.79
CA SER A 156 -6.73 5.69 -2.35
C SER A 156 -6.16 6.57 -1.26
N SER A 157 -5.02 6.20 -0.69
CA SER A 157 -4.25 7.10 0.16
C SER A 157 -4.11 8.35 -0.67
N ALA A 158 -4.81 9.41 -0.27
CA ALA A 158 -4.54 10.74 -0.74
C ALA A 158 -3.14 11.04 -0.23
N THR A 159 -2.13 10.60 -0.98
CA THR A 159 -0.78 11.11 -0.90
C THR A 159 -0.95 12.58 -1.15
N HIS A 160 -0.96 13.33 -0.05
CA HIS A 160 -0.82 14.76 -0.06
C HIS A 160 0.58 15.01 -0.61
N ALA A 161 0.72 14.96 -1.94
CA ALA A 161 1.87 15.45 -2.64
C ALA A 161 2.00 16.90 -2.22
N ARG A 162 2.90 17.17 -1.28
CA ARG A 162 3.41 18.50 -1.04
C ARG A 162 3.88 19.00 -2.39
N THR A 163 3.09 19.88 -2.99
CA THR A 163 3.55 20.80 -4.02
C THR A 163 4.64 21.64 -3.37
N GLU A 164 5.88 21.18 -3.46
CA GLU A 164 7.03 22.04 -3.27
C GLU A 164 7.04 23.03 -4.43
N THR A 165 6.96 24.29 -4.03
CA THR A 165 7.03 25.50 -4.84
C THR A 165 8.27 25.49 -5.74
N THR A 166 8.10 25.14 -7.02
CA THR A 166 9.08 25.43 -8.06
C THR A 166 9.01 26.91 -8.45
N ALA A 167 9.50 27.78 -7.57
CA ALA A 167 9.88 29.16 -7.86
C ALA A 167 11.18 29.23 -8.72
N THR A 168 11.46 28.20 -9.52
CA THR A 168 12.67 28.06 -10.33
C THR A 168 12.47 28.50 -11.79
N ALA A 169 11.23 28.67 -12.26
CA ALA A 169 10.96 29.10 -13.63
C ALA A 169 11.13 30.62 -13.86
N VAL A 170 11.04 31.44 -12.80
CA VAL A 170 11.13 32.91 -12.93
C VAL A 170 12.57 33.39 -13.16
N LEU A 171 13.56 32.67 -12.60
CA LEU A 171 14.98 33.02 -12.73
C LEU A 171 15.52 32.78 -14.15
N LEU A 172 15.04 31.76 -14.86
CA LEU A 172 15.45 31.48 -16.24
C LEU A 172 14.82 32.47 -17.25
N GLY A 173 13.61 32.98 -16.98
CA GLY A 173 12.98 34.01 -17.81
C GLY A 173 13.68 35.37 -17.71
N LEU A 174 14.19 35.73 -16.53
CA LEU A 174 14.95 36.97 -16.33
C LEU A 174 16.30 36.95 -17.05
N LEU A 175 16.99 35.80 -17.11
CA LEU A 175 18.26 35.69 -17.83
C LEU A 175 18.11 35.79 -19.35
N PHE A 176 16.97 35.35 -19.92
CA PHE A 176 16.68 35.48 -21.35
C PHE A 176 16.35 36.92 -21.79
N LEU A 177 15.75 37.73 -20.92
CA LEU A 177 15.43 39.14 -21.22
C LEU A 177 16.67 40.04 -21.20
N ILE A 178 17.68 39.72 -20.39
CA ILE A 178 18.91 40.53 -20.31
C ILE A 178 19.79 40.31 -21.55
N SER A 179 19.77 39.11 -22.14
CA SER A 179 20.59 38.75 -23.30
C SER A 179 20.06 39.24 -24.65
N SER A 180 18.85 39.79 -24.69
CA SER A 180 18.24 40.38 -25.90
C SER A 180 18.34 41.92 -25.96
N SER A 181 19.01 42.55 -24.98
CA SER A 181 19.08 44.01 -24.83
C SER A 181 20.49 44.61 -24.99
N THR A 182 21.44 43.90 -25.58
CA THR A 182 22.79 44.43 -25.93
C THR A 182 23.16 44.10 -27.35
#